data_AF-A0A516S9V7-F1
#
_entry.id   AF-A0A516S9V7-F1
#
_cell.length_a   1.000
_cell.length_b   1.000
_cell.length_c   1.000
_cell.angle_alpha   90.00
_cell.angle_beta   90.00
_cell.angle_gamma   90.00
#
_symmetry.space_group_name_H-M   'P 1'
#
loop_
_entity.id
_entity.type
_entity.pdbx_description
1 polymer ?
#
loop_
_entity_poly.entity_id
_entity_poly.type
_entity_poly.pdbx_seq_one_letter_code
_entity_poly.pdbx_strand_id
1 'polypeptide(L)' 'MAFTQADIDTLERAIAKGVRVVQFADRKVEYGSFKELQAARDAIKAELTKQAHPGRAKQVLFYHAGKGIE' A
#
# COMPACT_ATOMS: atom_id res chain seq x y z
N MET A 1 -5.31 11.67 -3.71
CA MET A 1 -5.37 11.79 -2.23
C MET A 1 -4.26 10.93 -1.66
N ALA A 2 -3.42 11.48 -0.79
CA ALA A 2 -2.37 10.72 -0.13
C ALA A 2 -2.98 9.98 1.06
N PHE A 3 -2.82 8.66 1.13
CA PHE A 3 -3.22 7.92 2.32
C PHE A 3 -2.31 8.31 3.49
N THR A 4 -2.87 8.41 4.69
CA THR A 4 -2.15 8.87 5.89
C THR A 4 -1.96 7.73 6.89
N GLN A 5 -1.03 7.92 7.83
CA GLN A 5 -0.81 6.96 8.92
C GLN A 5 -2.06 6.76 9.80
N ALA A 6 -2.91 7.80 9.92
CA ALA A 6 -4.17 7.72 10.67
C ALA A 6 -5.19 6.78 10.00
N ASP A 7 -5.16 6.65 8.68
CA ASP A 7 -6.01 5.71 7.95
C ASP A 7 -5.64 4.27 8.28
N ILE A 8 -4.33 3.96 8.35
CA ILE A 8 -3.82 2.64 8.74
C ILE A 8 -4.24 2.30 10.17
N ASP A 9 -4.04 3.20 11.11
CA ASP A 9 -4.41 3.00 12.52
C ASP A 9 -5.92 2.74 12.68
N THR A 10 -6.75 3.44 11.90
CA THR A 10 -8.19 3.21 11.89
C THR A 10 -8.57 1.84 11.34
N LEU A 11 -7.93 1.40 10.26
CA LEU A 11 -8.07 0.04 9.71
C LEU A 11 -7.60 -1.03 10.71
N GLU A 12 -6.47 -0.84 11.36
CA GLU A 12 -5.95 -1.77 12.37
C GLU A 12 -6.88 -1.90 13.58
N ARG A 13 -7.47 -0.79 14.04
CA ARG A 13 -8.50 -0.83 15.08
C ARG A 13 -9.77 -1.56 14.62
N ALA A 14 -10.19 -1.38 13.36
CA ALA A 14 -11.35 -2.09 12.83
C ALA A 14 -11.10 -3.61 12.76
N ILE A 15 -9.90 -4.02 12.33
CA ILE A 15 -9.44 -5.41 12.36
C ILE A 15 -9.46 -5.96 13.78
N ALA A 16 -8.86 -5.23 14.74
CA ALA A 16 -8.78 -5.67 16.13
C ALA A 16 -10.16 -5.83 16.77
N LYS A 17 -11.12 -4.97 16.39
CA LYS A 17 -12.51 -5.03 16.87
C LYS A 17 -13.38 -6.06 16.13
N GLY A 18 -12.91 -6.63 15.01
CA GLY A 18 -13.71 -7.54 14.20
C GLY A 18 -14.82 -6.84 13.40
N VAL A 19 -14.72 -5.54 13.15
CA VAL A 19 -15.74 -4.76 12.41
C VAL A 19 -15.33 -4.55 10.96
N ARG A 20 -16.31 -4.62 10.05
CA ARG A 20 -16.14 -4.44 8.60
C ARG A 20 -16.30 -2.99 8.15
N VAL A 21 -16.69 -2.13 9.07
CA VAL A 21 -17.02 -0.74 8.81
C VAL A 21 -15.89 0.12 9.35
N VAL A 22 -15.31 0.93 8.47
CA VAL A 22 -14.22 1.85 8.77
C VAL A 22 -14.69 3.27 8.49
N GLN A 23 -14.54 4.14 9.49
CA GLN A 23 -14.83 5.56 9.34
C GLN A 23 -13.53 6.31 9.06
N PHE A 24 -13.40 6.86 7.86
CA PHE A 24 -12.36 7.83 7.54
C PHE A 24 -12.84 9.26 7.83
N ALA A 25 -11.92 10.23 7.80
CA ALA A 25 -12.22 11.62 8.12
C ALA A 25 -13.34 12.21 7.24
N ASP A 26 -13.37 11.85 5.96
CA ASP A 26 -14.32 12.37 4.96
C ASP A 26 -15.47 11.39 4.67
N ARG A 27 -15.25 10.09 4.86
CA ARG A 27 -16.17 9.06 4.39
C ARG A 27 -16.21 7.81 5.25
N LYS A 28 -17.36 7.15 5.25
CA LYS A 28 -17.55 5.83 5.85
C LYS A 28 -17.48 4.77 4.76
N VAL A 29 -16.66 3.75 4.96
CA VAL A 29 -16.51 2.64 4.01
C VAL A 29 -16.85 1.35 4.73
N GLU A 30 -17.77 0.58 4.14
CA GLU A 30 -18.10 -0.77 4.59
C GLU A 30 -17.44 -1.77 3.64
N TYR A 31 -16.63 -2.66 4.20
CA TYR A 31 -16.00 -3.74 3.47
C TYR A 31 -16.90 -4.97 3.50
N GLY A 32 -17.08 -5.63 2.35
CA GLY A 32 -17.91 -6.83 2.23
C GLY A 32 -17.32 -8.03 2.97
N SER A 33 -16.00 -8.06 3.15
CA SER A 33 -15.29 -9.15 3.80
C SER A 33 -14.05 -8.70 4.58
N PHE A 34 -13.64 -9.52 5.54
CA PHE A 34 -12.41 -9.29 6.31
C PHE A 34 -11.15 -9.36 5.43
N LYS A 35 -11.20 -10.19 4.37
CA LYS A 35 -10.14 -10.33 3.38
C LYS A 35 -9.93 -9.03 2.60
N GLU A 36 -11.01 -8.38 2.18
CA GLU A 36 -10.93 -7.06 1.54
C GLU A 36 -10.37 -6.00 2.50
N LEU A 37 -10.74 -6.06 3.77
CA LEU A 37 -10.25 -5.11 4.77
C LEU A 37 -8.73 -5.27 4.98
N GLN A 38 -8.22 -6.51 5.02
CA GLN A 38 -6.78 -6.77 5.02
C GLN A 38 -6.08 -6.31 3.73
N ALA A 39 -6.69 -6.55 2.56
CA ALA A 39 -6.15 -6.11 1.27
C ALA A 39 -6.07 -4.57 1.19
N ALA A 40 -7.08 -3.86 1.71
CA ALA A 40 -7.10 -2.41 1.79
C ALA A 40 -5.96 -1.87 2.66
N ARG A 41 -5.71 -2.49 3.83
CA ARG A 41 -4.57 -2.14 4.70
C ARG A 41 -3.24 -2.31 3.97
N ASP A 42 -3.07 -3.40 3.23
CA ASP A 42 -1.81 -3.69 2.52
C ASP A 42 -1.57 -2.70 1.37
N ALA A 43 -2.61 -2.41 0.58
CA ALA A 43 -2.57 -1.43 -0.50
C ALA A 43 -2.16 -0.04 0.02
N ILE A 44 -2.71 0.38 1.16
CA ILE A 44 -2.38 1.67 1.78
C ILE A 44 -0.93 1.70 2.27
N LYS A 45 -0.45 0.62 2.91
CA LYS A 45 0.96 0.51 3.32
C LYS A 45 1.91 0.59 2.12
N ALA A 46 1.56 -0.08 1.03
CA ALA A 46 2.34 -0.05 -0.20
C ALA A 46 2.37 1.37 -0.79
N GLU A 47 1.24 2.07 -0.81
CA GLU A 47 1.17 3.45 -1.28
C GLU A 47 2.00 4.39 -0.39
N LEU A 48 1.88 4.27 0.94
CA LEU A 48 2.65 5.09 1.88
C LEU A 48 4.16 4.87 1.71
N THR A 49 4.58 3.62 1.49
CA THR A 49 5.99 3.28 1.22
C THR A 49 6.45 3.88 -0.11
N LYS A 50 5.62 3.84 -1.15
CA LYS A 50 5.91 4.50 -2.44
C LYS A 50 6.02 6.02 -2.28
N GLN A 51 5.16 6.63 -1.48
CA GLN A 51 5.17 8.07 -1.22
C GLN A 51 6.40 8.49 -0.39
N ALA A 52 6.85 7.66 0.55
CA ALA A 52 8.07 7.90 1.32
C ALA A 52 9.35 7.80 0.46
N HIS A 53 9.30 7.03 -0.64
CA HIS A 53 10.44 6.82 -1.54
C HIS A 53 10.05 7.04 -3.01
N PRO A 54 9.80 8.29 -3.43
CA PRO A 54 9.34 8.60 -4.80
C PRO A 54 10.41 8.33 -5.89
N GLY A 55 11.61 7.85 -5.54
CA GLY A 55 12.74 7.72 -6.44
C GLY A 55 13.31 6.30 -6.63
N ARG A 56 12.76 5.25 -6.01
CA ARG A 56 13.33 3.90 -6.18
C ARG A 56 12.79 3.21 -7.43
N ALA A 57 13.01 3.83 -8.59
CA ALA A 57 12.99 3.11 -9.85
C ALA A 57 14.01 1.97 -9.73
N LYS A 58 13.58 0.73 -9.96
CA LYS A 58 14.51 -0.39 -10.09
C LYS A 58 15.40 -0.06 -11.30
N GLN A 59 16.61 0.46 -11.08
CA GLN A 59 17.63 0.52 -12.12
C GLN A 59 17.95 -0.92 -12.50
N VAL A 60 17.32 -1.41 -13.56
CA VAL A 60 17.70 -2.66 -14.20
C VAL A 60 18.95 -2.32 -14.99
N LEU A 61 20.12 -2.59 -14.41
CA LEU A 61 21.39 -2.43 -15.11
C LEU A 61 21.45 -3.53 -16.18
N PHE A 62 21.04 -3.19 -17.40
CA PHE A 62 21.24 -4.05 -18.56
C PHE A 62 22.75 -4.10 -18.85
N TYR A 63 23.42 -5.13 -18.34
CA TYR A 63 24.73 -5.50 -18.84
C TYR A 63 24.55 -5.97 -20.27
N HIS A 64 24.80 -5.08 -21.24
CA HIS A 64 25.23 -5.49 -22.56
C HIS A 64 26.56 -6.21 -22.37
N ALA A 65 26.50 -7.54 -22.26
CA ALA A 65 27.66 -8.40 -22.45
C ALA A 65 28.05 -8.31 -23.94
N GLY A 66 28.69 -7.20 -24.30
CA GLY A 66 29.49 -7.11 -25.51
C GLY A 66 30.66 -8.07 -25.35
N LYS A 67 30.49 -9.30 -25.83
CA LYS A 67 31.58 -10.25 -25.97
C LYS A 67 31.98 -10.30 -27.45
N GLY A 68 33.11 -9.65 -27.72
CA GLY A 68 34.11 -10.09 -28.70
C GLY A 68 33.71 -10.07 -30.17
N ILE A 69 34.15 -9.02 -30.86
CA ILE A 69 34.63 -9.14 -32.24
C ILE A 69 35.99 -9.84 -32.21
N GLU A 70 36.04 -11.11 -32.58
CA GLU A 70 37.28 -11.83 -32.96
C GLU A 70 36.98 -12.73 -34.16
#